data_AF-A0A1I6S0K9-F1
#
_entry.id   AF-A0A1I6S0K9-F1
#
_cell.length_a   1.000
_cell.length_b   1.000
_cell.length_c   1.000
_cell.angle_alpha   90.00
_cell.angle_beta   90.00
_cell.angle_gamma   90.00
#
_symmetry.space_group_name_H-M   'P 1'
#
loop_
_entity.id
_entity.type
_entity.pdbx_description
1 polymer ?
#
loop_
_entity_poly.entity_id
_entity_poly.type
_entity_poly.pdbx_seq_one_letter_code
_entity_poly.pdbx_strand_id
1 'polypeptide(L)' 'MGQEFTPTYDQLATVFDYAQLPMSADRLTTHYETYAGTLALIRQGAARELGETSPATAFKASWD' A
#
# COMPACT_ATOMS: atom_id res chain seq x y z
N MET A 1 -5.44 -9.10 -18.12
CA MET A 1 -4.88 -9.62 -16.85
C MET A 1 -4.26 -8.43 -16.14
N GLY A 2 -4.82 -8.01 -15.01
CA GLY A 2 -4.33 -6.83 -14.30
C GLY A 2 -2.92 -7.09 -13.79
N GLN A 3 -2.00 -6.15 -14.00
CA GLN A 3 -0.65 -6.28 -13.43
C GLN A 3 -0.75 -6.49 -11.92
N GLU A 4 -0.03 -7.48 -11.43
CA GLU A 4 0.06 -7.80 -10.01
C GLU A 4 0.78 -6.64 -9.32
N PHE A 5 0.03 -5.81 -8.59
CA PHE A 5 0.59 -4.63 -7.93
C PHE A 5 1.59 -5.09 -6.87
N THR A 6 2.86 -4.76 -7.07
CA THR A 6 3.91 -4.91 -6.07
C THR A 6 4.50 -3.52 -5.80
N PRO A 7 4.33 -2.97 -4.59
CA PRO A 7 4.86 -1.65 -4.26
C PRO A 7 6.39 -1.67 -4.23
N THR A 8 7.03 -0.58 -4.65
CA THR A 8 8.48 -0.40 -4.49
C THR A 8 8.84 -0.10 -3.03
N TYR A 9 10.13 -0.17 -2.70
CA TYR A 9 10.64 0.16 -1.38
C TYR A 9 10.27 1.60 -0.95
N ASP A 10 10.45 2.57 -1.84
CA ASP A 10 10.15 3.98 -1.55
C ASP A 10 8.64 4.21 -1.35
N GLN A 11 7.81 3.50 -2.10
CA GLN A 11 6.36 3.54 -1.93
C GLN A 11 5.95 2.96 -0.56
N LEU A 12 6.57 1.85 -0.15
CA LEU A 12 6.36 1.28 1.18
C LEU A 12 6.82 2.23 2.28
N ALA A 13 8.02 2.81 2.16
CA ALA A 13 8.53 3.79 3.13
C ALA A 13 7.57 4.97 3.29
N THR A 14 7.05 5.49 2.18
CA THR A 14 6.06 6.58 2.15
C THR A 14 4.76 6.20 2.87
N VAL A 15 4.28 4.97 2.70
CA VAL A 15 3.06 4.48 3.39
C VAL A 15 3.26 4.45 4.90
N PHE A 16 4.41 3.95 5.37
CA PHE A 16 4.72 3.92 6.81
C PHE A 16 4.88 5.32 7.40
N ASP A 17 5.50 6.24 6.66
CA ASP A 17 5.62 7.65 7.05
C ASP A 17 4.25 8.33 7.14
N TYR A 18 3.40 8.15 6.11
CA TYR A 18 2.03 8.66 6.10
C TYR A 18 1.19 8.13 7.28
N ALA A 19 1.36 6.85 7.62
CA ALA A 19 0.70 6.22 8.75
C ALA A 19 1.26 6.67 10.12
N GLN A 20 2.28 7.53 10.14
CA GLN A 20 3.02 7.94 11.34
C GLN A 20 3.55 6.73 12.13
N LEU A 21 3.96 5.69 11.40
CA LEU A 21 4.57 4.47 11.94
C LEU A 21 6.06 4.46 11.56
N PRO A 22 6.91 5.20 12.28
CA PRO A 22 8.31 5.31 11.94
C PRO A 22 8.99 3.93 11.97
N MET A 23 9.66 3.58 10.88
CA MET A 23 10.47 2.37 10.79
C MET A 23 11.90 2.74 10.39
N SER A 24 12.86 1.98 10.92
CA SER A 24 14.23 2.04 10.43
C SER A 24 14.31 1.45 9.02
N ALA A 25 15.24 1.97 8.21
CA ALA A 25 15.54 1.42 6.89
C ALA A 25 15.86 -0.08 6.97
N ASP A 26 16.67 -0.50 7.94
CA ASP A 26 17.04 -1.92 8.13
C ASP A 26 15.83 -2.83 8.34
N ARG A 27 14.85 -2.37 9.13
CA ARG A 27 13.61 -3.13 9.39
C ARG A 27 12.76 -3.21 8.12
N LEU A 28 12.65 -2.11 7.38
CA LEU A 28 11.91 -2.07 6.12
C LEU A 28 12.54 -3.01 5.08
N THR A 29 13.87 -3.04 4.98
CA THR A 29 14.60 -3.90 4.04
C THR A 29 14.49 -5.37 4.41
N THR A 30 14.66 -5.70 5.70
CA THR A 30 14.57 -7.08 6.21
C THR A 30 13.20 -7.71 5.96
N HIS A 31 12.13 -6.91 5.98
CA HIS A 31 10.76 -7.39 5.87
C HIS A 31 10.05 -6.93 4.60
N TYR A 32 10.80 -6.42 3.62
CA TYR A 32 10.25 -5.83 2.39
C TYR A 32 9.25 -6.75 1.70
N GLU A 33 9.61 -8.02 1.46
CA GLU A 33 8.74 -8.98 0.75
C GLU A 33 7.41 -9.19 1.49
N THR A 34 7.46 -9.33 2.82
CA THR A 34 6.27 -9.49 3.65
C THR A 34 5.38 -8.27 3.59
N TYR A 35 5.95 -7.06 3.71
CA TYR A 35 5.18 -5.82 3.67
C TYR A 35 4.61 -5.54 2.28
N ALA A 36 5.40 -5.76 1.23
CA ALA A 36 4.96 -5.62 -0.16
C ALA A 36 3.83 -6.60 -0.48
N GLY A 37 3.97 -7.88 -0.11
CA GLY A 37 2.94 -8.89 -0.29
C GLY A 37 1.66 -8.58 0.51
N THR A 38 1.80 -8.12 1.75
CA THR A 38 0.65 -7.72 2.57
C THR A 38 -0.09 -6.54 1.94
N LEU A 39 0.62 -5.51 1.48
CA LEU A 39 -0.01 -4.34 0.85
C LEU A 39 -0.68 -4.71 -0.49
N ALA A 40 -0.06 -5.60 -1.27
CA ALA A 40 -0.63 -6.14 -2.49
C ALA A 40 -1.95 -6.87 -2.23
N LEU A 41 -1.99 -7.73 -1.20
CA LEU A 41 -3.19 -8.45 -0.77
C LEU A 41 -4.28 -7.48 -0.27
N ILE A 42 -3.91 -6.48 0.53
CA ILE A 42 -4.85 -5.45 0.99
C ILE A 42 -5.43 -4.71 -0.20
N ARG A 43 -4.63 -4.32 -1.20
CA ARG A 43 -5.13 -3.63 -2.40
C ARG A 43 -6.08 -4.51 -3.21
N GLN A 44 -5.77 -5.80 -3.35
CA GLN A 44 -6.66 -6.75 -4.04
C GLN A 44 -7.99 -6.94 -3.30
N GLY A 45 -7.97 -7.05 -1.97
CA GLY A 45 -9.17 -7.14 -1.13
C GLY A 45 -9.98 -5.84 -1.12
N ALA A 46 -9.31 -4.71 -0.92
CA ALA A 46 -9.93 -3.39 -0.91
C ALA A 46 -10.55 -3.03 -2.27
N ALA A 47 -9.89 -3.32 -3.39
CA ALA A 47 -10.47 -3.11 -4.72
C ALA A 47 -11.72 -3.96 -4.96
N ARG A 48 -11.85 -5.10 -4.27
CA ARG A 48 -12.96 -6.03 -4.40
C ARG A 48 -14.12 -5.70 -3.46
N GLU A 49 -13.88 -5.03 -2.33
CA GLU A 49 -14.91 -4.59 -1.37
C GLU A 49 -15.29 -3.10 -1.48
N LEU A 50 -14.48 -2.25 -2.10
CA LEU A 50 -14.79 -0.82 -2.38
C LEU A 50 -15.72 -0.63 -3.58
N GLY A 51 -16.65 -1.57 -3.78
CA GLY A 51 -17.76 -1.41 -4.72
C GLY A 51 -18.78 -0.38 -4.24
N GLU A 52 -19.01 -0.22 -2.93
CA GLU A 52 -20.08 0.65 -2.43
C GLU A 52 -19.80 1.12 -1.00
N THR A 53 -18.89 2.08 -0.82
CA THR A 53 -19.03 3.07 0.28
C THR A 53 -18.33 4.35 -0.13
N SER A 54 -19.13 5.30 -0.60
CA SER A 54 -18.76 6.72 -0.62
C SER A 54 -18.40 7.12 0.81
N PRO A 55 -17.10 7.25 1.12
CA PRO A 55 -16.32 8.45 0.83
C PRO A 55 -14.96 8.19 0.14
N ALA A 56 -14.80 7.08 -0.58
CA ALA A 56 -13.59 6.84 -1.39
C ALA A 56 -13.36 7.91 -2.49
N THR A 57 -14.39 8.66 -2.87
CA THR A 57 -14.30 9.82 -3.79
C THR A 57 -13.55 11.01 -3.19
N ALA A 58 -13.38 11.10 -1.87
CA ALA A 58 -12.57 12.14 -1.23
C ALA A 58 -11.07 11.83 -1.26
N PHE A 59 -10.71 10.55 -1.44
CA PHE A 59 -9.33 10.12 -1.66
C PHE A 59 -9.02 10.12 -3.16
N LYS A 60 -8.88 11.31 -3.75
CA LYS A 60 -8.04 11.48 -4.93
C LYS A 60 -6.57 11.30 -4.52
N ALA A 61 -6.20 10.09 -4.14
CA ALA A 61 -4.80 9.66 -4.13
C ALA A 61 -4.49 9.15 -5.55
N SER A 62 -4.51 10.06 -6.53
CA SER A 62 -3.75 9.82 -7.76
C SER A 62 -2.29 9.97 -7.37
N TRP A 63 -1.63 8.84 -7.14
CA TRP A 63 -0.18 8.78 -7.18
C TRP A 63 0.18 8.64 -8.66
N ASP A 64 0.65 9.76 -9.24
CA ASP A 64 1.31 9.82 -10.56
C ASP A 64 2.65 9.07 -10.48
#